data_AF-A0A3D5YI27-F1
#
_entry.id   AF-A0A3D5YI27-F1
#
_cell.length_a   1.000
_cell.length_b   1.000
_cell.length_c   1.000
_cell.angle_alpha   90.00
_cell.angle_beta   90.00
_cell.angle_gamma   90.00
#
_symmetry.space_group_name_H-M   'P 1'
#
loop_
_entity.id
_entity.type
_entity.pdbx_description
1 polymer ?
#
loop_
_entity_poly.entity_id
_entity_poly.type
_entity_poly.pdbx_seq_one_letter_code
_entity_poly.pdbx_strand_id
1 'polypeptide(L)'
;MLPAIYFKEIINALSSFTGGDKQQIFAVAIGLLLTIFWIKLINVAVYRISDFMIINMSVNIMKKIYLECFDYVHNHSFRFFANNFTGSLIKKINKFVGAYDNITDTLTFEVSPILLNLIFILVIIGLQDRRLSLVMFVWFVIFTLIQYFLYKWNYPYEIRANEQDSKIS
;
A
#
# COMPACT_ATOMS: atom_id res chain seq x y z
N MET A 1 8.95 -2.82 -11.32
CA MET A 1 9.33 -3.27 -12.68
C MET A 1 10.30 -2.34 -13.41
N LEU A 2 10.29 -1.02 -13.18
CA LEU A 2 11.24 -0.07 -13.78
C LEU A 2 12.75 -0.42 -13.63
N PRO A 3 13.25 -0.96 -12.50
CA PRO A 3 14.68 -1.28 -12.35
C PRO A 3 15.20 -2.29 -13.38
N ALA A 4 14.39 -3.29 -13.74
CA ALA A 4 14.81 -4.38 -14.63
C ALA A 4 15.04 -3.92 -16.08
N ILE A 5 14.27 -2.91 -16.52
CA ILE A 5 14.43 -2.31 -17.85
C ILE A 5 15.75 -1.54 -17.92
N TYR A 6 16.09 -0.77 -16.87
CA TYR A 6 17.35 -0.02 -16.81
C TYR A 6 18.58 -0.93 -16.79
N PHE A 7 18.55 -2.02 -16.01
CA PHE A 7 19.66 -2.99 -16.02
C PHE A 7 19.82 -3.66 -17.37
N LYS A 8 18.72 -3.98 -18.07
CA LYS A 8 18.77 -4.53 -19.43
C LYS A 8 19.39 -3.54 -20.42
N GLU A 9 19.05 -2.25 -20.35
CA GLU A 9 19.62 -1.23 -21.24
C GLU A 9 21.11 -0.97 -20.94
N ILE A 10 21.49 -0.94 -19.66
CA ILE A 10 22.90 -0.82 -19.24
C ILE A 10 23.71 -2.03 -19.71
N ILE A 11 23.19 -3.25 -19.52
CA ILE A 11 23.86 -4.49 -19.94
C ILE A 11 23.90 -4.59 -21.47
N ASN A 12 22.82 -4.24 -22.17
CA ASN A 12 22.78 -4.23 -23.63
C ASN A 12 23.80 -3.24 -24.19
N ALA A 13 23.87 -2.02 -23.64
CA ALA A 13 24.89 -1.05 -23.99
C ALA A 13 26.29 -1.63 -23.73
N LEU A 14 26.59 -2.15 -22.54
CA LEU A 14 27.90 -2.74 -22.24
C LEU A 14 28.28 -3.92 -23.16
N SER A 15 27.30 -4.73 -23.57
CA SER A 15 27.51 -5.93 -24.39
C SER A 15 27.67 -5.65 -25.90
N SER A 16 27.13 -4.55 -26.42
CA SER A 16 27.29 -4.16 -27.83
C SER A 16 28.65 -3.54 -28.17
N PHE A 17 29.54 -3.33 -27.19
CA PHE A 17 30.77 -2.54 -27.34
C PHE A 17 32.08 -3.32 -27.05
N THR A 18 32.17 -4.59 -27.45
CA THR A 18 33.43 -5.38 -27.33
C THR A 18 34.52 -4.99 -28.35
N GLY A 19 34.57 -3.75 -28.87
CA GLY A 19 35.56 -3.41 -29.91
C GLY A 19 35.67 -1.96 -30.41
N GLY A 20 35.37 -0.91 -29.63
CA GLY A 20 35.44 0.49 -30.13
C GLY A 20 35.76 1.56 -29.09
N ASP A 21 36.25 2.70 -29.59
CA ASP A 21 36.94 3.84 -28.97
C ASP A 21 36.43 4.37 -27.60
N LYS A 22 37.35 4.61 -26.66
CA LYS A 22 37.05 4.92 -25.24
C LYS A 22 36.23 6.19 -25.04
N GLN A 23 36.34 7.17 -25.94
CA GLN A 23 35.71 8.48 -25.79
C GLN A 23 34.20 8.48 -26.10
N GLN A 24 33.74 7.59 -26.99
CA GLN A 24 32.32 7.40 -27.26
C GLN A 24 31.60 6.67 -26.12
N ILE A 25 32.32 5.80 -25.40
CA ILE A 25 31.81 5.05 -24.24
C ILE A 25 31.40 6.01 -23.11
N PHE A 26 32.24 7.00 -22.79
CA PHE A 26 31.94 7.98 -21.74
C PHE A 26 30.71 8.82 -22.08
N ALA A 27 30.53 9.22 -23.34
CA ALA A 27 29.40 10.05 -23.75
C ALA A 27 28.05 9.31 -23.63
N VAL A 28 27.96 8.05 -24.09
CA VAL A 28 26.74 7.24 -24.00
C VAL A 28 26.41 6.89 -22.54
N ALA A 29 27.41 6.54 -21.74
CA ALA A 29 27.22 6.22 -20.33
C ALA A 29 26.69 7.41 -19.52
N ILE A 30 27.23 8.62 -19.75
CA ILE A 30 26.75 9.85 -19.11
C ILE A 30 25.32 10.17 -19.54
N GLY A 31 25.00 9.98 -20.82
CA GLY A 31 23.64 10.17 -21.34
C GLY A 31 22.61 9.27 -20.64
N LEU A 32 22.89 7.96 -20.54
CA LEU A 32 22.03 7.01 -19.84
C LEU A 32 21.88 7.34 -18.35
N LEU A 33 22.97 7.73 -17.69
CA LEU A 33 22.96 8.09 -16.27
C LEU A 33 22.07 9.32 -16.02
N LEU A 34 22.17 10.34 -16.88
CA LEU A 34 21.31 11.53 -16.81
C LEU A 34 19.84 11.17 -17.05
N THR A 35 19.51 10.33 -18.03
CA THR A 35 18.13 9.89 -18.27
C THR A 35 17.56 9.15 -17.06
N ILE A 36 18.31 8.23 -16.47
CA ILE A 36 17.90 7.51 -15.25
C ILE A 36 17.72 8.47 -14.08
N PHE A 37 18.65 9.42 -13.92
CA PHE A 37 18.57 10.43 -12.88
C PHE A 37 17.27 11.24 -12.99
N TRP A 38 16.95 11.73 -14.20
CA TRP A 38 15.71 12.49 -14.45
C TRP A 38 14.46 11.67 -14.21
N ILE A 39 14.39 10.43 -14.69
CA ILE A 39 13.22 9.58 -14.46
C ILE A 39 13.04 9.33 -12.95
N LYS A 40 14.13 9.04 -12.24
CA LYS A 40 14.07 8.81 -10.78
C LYS A 40 13.67 10.08 -10.03
N LEU A 41 14.17 11.24 -10.44
CA LEU A 41 13.82 12.53 -9.84
C LEU A 41 12.33 12.83 -10.04
N ILE A 42 11.80 12.66 -11.26
CA ILE A 42 10.37 12.84 -11.55
C ILE A 42 9.54 11.84 -10.75
N ASN A 43 9.95 10.58 -10.70
CA ASN A 43 9.24 9.55 -9.97
C ASN A 43 9.14 9.89 -8.47
N VAL A 44 10.27 10.27 -7.85
CA VAL A 44 10.30 10.71 -6.44
C VAL A 44 9.41 11.94 -6.23
N ALA A 45 9.45 12.94 -7.12
CA ALA A 45 8.61 14.12 -7.02
C ALA A 45 7.11 13.77 -7.06
N VAL A 46 6.70 12.92 -8.01
CA VAL A 46 5.30 12.47 -8.14
C VAL A 46 4.85 11.69 -6.91
N TYR A 47 5.67 10.77 -6.40
CA TYR A 47 5.36 10.03 -5.16
C TYR A 47 5.20 10.98 -3.98
N ARG A 48 6.13 11.94 -3.79
CA ARG A 48 6.06 12.90 -2.68
C ARG A 48 4.82 13.79 -2.75
N ILE A 49 4.43 14.24 -3.93
CA ILE A 49 3.21 15.04 -4.12
C ILE A 49 1.98 14.19 -3.80
N SER A 50 1.94 12.95 -4.28
CA SER A 50 0.83 12.03 -4.04
C SER A 50 0.68 11.70 -2.55
N ASP A 51 1.78 11.39 -1.86
CA ASP A 51 1.81 11.15 -0.42
C ASP A 51 1.26 12.35 0.34
N PHE A 52 1.71 13.56 -0.02
CA PHE A 52 1.24 14.79 0.62
C PHE A 52 -0.27 14.99 0.43
N MET A 53 -0.78 14.75 -0.77
CA MET A 53 -2.23 14.84 -1.06
C MET A 53 -3.03 13.82 -0.25
N ILE A 54 -2.57 12.57 -0.18
CA ILE A 54 -3.24 11.48 0.56
C ILE A 54 -3.27 11.79 2.05
N ILE A 55 -2.14 12.17 2.65
CA ILE A 55 -2.06 12.51 4.07
C ILE A 55 -2.97 13.70 4.39
N ASN A 56 -2.91 14.75 3.58
CA ASN A 56 -3.78 15.91 3.78
C ASN A 56 -5.27 15.53 3.67
N MET A 57 -5.63 14.65 2.73
CA MET A 57 -6.99 14.13 2.61
C MET A 57 -7.40 13.31 3.83
N SER A 58 -6.57 12.36 4.28
CA SER A 58 -6.87 11.49 5.42
C SER A 58 -7.10 12.30 6.69
N VAL A 59 -6.20 13.25 7.00
CA VAL A 59 -6.32 14.12 8.19
C VAL A 59 -7.60 14.93 8.18
N ASN A 60 -7.99 15.49 7.02
CA ASN A 60 -9.23 16.24 6.89
C ASN A 60 -10.48 15.36 7.09
N ILE A 61 -10.46 14.13 6.56
CA ILE A 61 -11.57 13.19 6.74
C ILE A 61 -11.66 12.75 8.20
N MET A 62 -10.54 12.39 8.84
CA MET A 62 -10.52 12.03 10.26
C MET A 62 -11.09 13.15 11.14
N LYS A 63 -10.70 14.41 10.88
CA LYS A 63 -11.26 15.57 11.59
C LYS A 63 -12.78 15.67 11.39
N LYS A 64 -13.27 15.49 10.16
CA LYS A 64 -14.70 15.54 9.86
C LYS A 64 -15.48 14.44 10.59
N ILE A 65 -14.99 13.20 10.54
CA ILE A 65 -15.60 12.06 11.25
C ILE A 65 -15.64 12.32 12.76
N TYR A 66 -14.55 12.85 13.32
CA TYR A 66 -14.48 13.17 14.74
C TYR A 66 -15.54 14.22 15.13
N LEU A 67 -15.66 15.30 14.36
CA LEU A 67 -16.65 16.35 14.60
C LEU A 67 -18.08 15.84 14.44
N GLU A 68 -18.37 15.06 13.40
CA GLU A 68 -19.70 14.44 13.21
C GLU A 68 -20.07 13.52 14.38
N CYS A 69 -19.13 12.70 14.85
CA CYS A 69 -19.35 11.86 16.03
C CYS A 69 -19.57 12.69 17.30
N PHE A 70 -18.82 13.77 17.46
CA PHE A 70 -18.94 14.66 18.61
C PHE A 70 -20.30 15.37 18.62
N ASP A 71 -20.70 15.97 17.49
CA ASP A 71 -22.00 16.64 17.34
C ASP A 71 -23.16 15.66 17.54
N TYR A 72 -23.04 14.44 17.02
CA TYR A 72 -24.03 13.39 17.24
C TYR A 72 -24.21 13.04 18.72
N VAL A 73 -23.10 12.84 19.44
CA VAL A 73 -23.14 12.55 20.88
C VAL A 73 -23.63 13.74 21.68
N HIS A 74 -23.27 14.97 21.31
CA HIS A 74 -23.69 16.18 22.03
C HIS A 74 -25.22 16.37 22.04
N ASN A 75 -25.90 15.92 20.98
CA ASN A 75 -27.36 16.00 20.85
C ASN A 75 -28.13 14.89 21.63
N HIS A 76 -27.45 14.06 22.41
CA HIS A 76 -28.09 13.01 23.20
C HIS A 76 -28.70 13.54 24.51
N SER A 77 -29.71 12.83 25.02
CA SER A 77 -30.41 13.21 26.25
C SER A 77 -29.56 13.08 27.51
N PHE A 78 -29.87 13.85 28.56
CA PHE A 78 -29.21 13.74 29.87
C PHE A 78 -29.25 12.31 30.44
N ARG A 79 -30.36 11.58 30.21
CA ARG A 79 -30.49 10.18 30.64
C ARG A 79 -29.47 9.26 29.96
N PHE A 80 -29.05 9.55 28.74
CA PHE A 80 -28.00 8.80 28.06
C PHE A 80 -26.65 8.97 28.76
N PHE A 81 -26.28 10.21 29.11
CA PHE A 81 -25.04 10.51 29.83
C PHE A 81 -25.04 10.05 31.28
N ALA A 82 -26.21 9.97 31.92
CA ALA A 82 -26.34 9.37 33.25
C ALA A 82 -26.06 7.85 33.24
N ASN A 83 -26.31 7.17 32.12
CA ASN A 83 -26.11 5.72 31.98
C ASN A 83 -24.80 5.35 31.25
N ASN A 84 -24.15 6.29 30.57
CA ASN A 84 -22.93 6.07 29.80
C ASN A 84 -21.86 7.08 30.20
N PHE A 85 -20.72 6.57 30.69
CA PHE A 85 -19.63 7.43 31.10
C PHE A 85 -19.00 8.16 29.91
N THR A 86 -18.90 9.49 29.96
CA THR A 86 -18.38 10.34 28.87
C THR A 86 -16.98 9.92 28.41
N GLY A 87 -16.09 9.51 29.32
CA GLY A 87 -14.76 9.03 28.96
C GLY A 87 -14.78 7.77 28.09
N SER A 88 -15.75 6.86 28.32
CA SER A 88 -15.91 5.65 27.51
C SER A 88 -16.40 5.97 26.10
N LEU A 89 -17.26 7.00 25.97
CA LEU A 89 -17.76 7.48 24.68
C LEU A 89 -16.63 8.10 23.85
N ILE A 90 -15.82 8.99 24.45
CA ILE A 90 -14.66 9.60 23.78
C ILE A 90 -13.65 8.54 23.34
N LYS A 91 -13.35 7.55 24.19
CA LYS A 91 -12.47 6.42 23.83
C LYS A 91 -13.03 5.64 22.63
N LYS A 92 -14.35 5.45 22.57
CA LYS A 92 -15.02 4.76 21.44
C LYS A 92 -14.91 5.56 20.14
N ILE A 93 -15.10 6.88 20.20
CA ILE A 93 -14.93 7.78 19.04
C ILE A 93 -13.49 7.74 18.54
N ASN A 94 -12.50 7.88 19.42
CA ASN A 94 -11.08 7.81 19.04
C ASN A 94 -10.72 6.46 18.41
N LYS A 95 -11.21 5.36 18.98
CA LYS A 95 -11.01 4.02 18.40
C LYS A 95 -11.66 3.89 17.02
N PHE A 96 -12.83 4.49 16.82
CA PHE A 96 -13.51 4.48 15.54
C PHE A 96 -12.75 5.26 14.47
N VAL A 97 -12.32 6.49 14.78
CA VAL A 97 -11.51 7.31 13.86
C VAL A 97 -10.19 6.61 13.51
N GLY A 98 -9.50 6.04 14.50
CA GLY A 98 -8.26 5.28 14.25
C GLY A 98 -8.49 4.00 13.44
N ALA A 99 -9.59 3.29 13.67
CA ALA A 99 -9.95 2.12 12.85
C ALA A 99 -10.26 2.52 11.40
N TYR A 100 -10.92 3.65 11.18
CA TYR A 100 -11.17 4.20 9.85
C TYR A 100 -9.85 4.52 9.11
N ASP A 101 -8.92 5.19 9.77
CA ASP A 101 -7.60 5.54 9.21
C ASP A 101 -6.83 4.28 8.81
N ASN A 102 -6.71 3.32 9.74
CA ASN A 102 -6.05 2.04 9.47
C ASN A 102 -6.65 1.29 8.26
N ILE A 103 -7.98 1.22 8.17
CA ILE A 103 -8.65 0.55 7.04
C ILE A 103 -8.34 1.30 5.74
N THR A 104 -8.44 2.63 5.75
CA THR A 104 -8.22 3.45 4.56
C THR A 104 -6.77 3.37 4.08
N ASP A 105 -5.81 3.38 5.01
CA ASP A 105 -4.39 3.21 4.71
C ASP A 105 -4.09 1.82 4.16
N THR A 106 -4.62 0.77 4.79
CA THR A 106 -4.47 -0.61 4.31
C THR A 106 -5.02 -0.75 2.89
N LEU A 107 -6.21 -0.20 2.62
CA LEU A 107 -6.82 -0.25 1.29
C LEU A 107 -5.99 0.52 0.25
N THR A 108 -5.46 1.69 0.63
CA THR A 108 -4.75 2.59 -0.29
C THR A 108 -3.32 2.14 -0.57
N PHE A 109 -2.58 1.71 0.44
CA PHE A 109 -1.14 1.44 0.33
C PHE A 109 -0.80 -0.05 0.26
N GLU A 110 -1.69 -0.95 0.66
CA GLU A 110 -1.43 -2.40 0.59
C GLU A 110 -2.30 -3.06 -0.48
N VAL A 111 -3.62 -2.91 -0.39
CA VAL A 111 -4.56 -3.61 -1.28
C VAL A 111 -4.49 -3.07 -2.70
N SER A 112 -4.52 -1.74 -2.88
CA SER A 112 -4.44 -1.10 -4.19
C SER A 112 -3.24 -1.55 -5.02
N PRO A 113 -1.98 -1.50 -4.53
CA PRO A 113 -0.85 -1.95 -5.32
C PRO A 113 -0.87 -3.46 -5.57
N ILE A 114 -1.37 -4.29 -4.65
CA ILE A 114 -1.50 -5.73 -4.89
C ILE A 114 -2.44 -5.99 -6.07
N LEU A 115 -3.61 -5.34 -6.10
CA LEU A 115 -4.59 -5.48 -7.18
C LEU A 115 -4.03 -4.97 -8.51
N LEU A 116 -3.40 -3.79 -8.52
CA LEU A 116 -2.79 -3.25 -9.72
C LEU A 116 -1.68 -4.17 -10.25
N ASN A 117 -0.76 -4.62 -9.40
CA ASN A 117 0.32 -5.52 -9.82
C ASN A 117 -0.24 -6.83 -10.39
N LEU A 118 -1.26 -7.42 -9.75
CA LEU A 118 -1.93 -8.61 -10.25
C LEU A 118 -2.48 -8.39 -11.66
N ILE A 119 -3.25 -7.31 -11.88
CA ILE A 119 -3.82 -6.97 -13.18
C ILE A 119 -2.71 -6.80 -14.23
N PHE A 120 -1.66 -6.04 -13.90
CA PHE A 120 -0.52 -5.84 -14.81
C PHE A 120 0.15 -7.15 -15.20
N ILE A 121 0.43 -8.03 -14.25
CA ILE A 121 1.05 -9.34 -14.50
C ILE A 121 0.16 -10.19 -15.41
N LEU A 122 -1.13 -10.26 -15.12
CA LEU A 122 -2.08 -11.04 -15.92
C LEU A 122 -2.21 -10.53 -17.35
N VAL A 123 -2.23 -9.20 -17.54
CA VAL A 123 -2.30 -8.57 -18.87
C VAL A 123 -1.00 -8.81 -19.64
N ILE A 124 0.16 -8.54 -19.06
CA ILE A 124 1.46 -8.70 -19.73
C ILE A 124 1.67 -10.16 -20.16
N ILE A 125 1.43 -11.11 -19.26
CA ILE A 125 1.55 -12.54 -19.58
C ILE A 125 0.47 -12.95 -20.59
N GLY A 126 -0.75 -12.43 -20.45
CA GLY A 126 -1.87 -12.75 -21.33
C GLY A 126 -1.67 -12.30 -22.77
N LEU A 127 -0.92 -11.22 -23.00
CA LEU A 127 -0.52 -10.75 -24.32
C LEU A 127 0.52 -11.68 -24.98
N GLN A 128 1.35 -12.38 -24.20
CA GLN A 128 2.36 -13.30 -24.71
C GLN A 128 1.83 -14.73 -24.86
N ASP A 129 1.17 -15.27 -23.84
CA ASP A 129 0.48 -16.56 -23.86
C ASP A 129 -0.69 -16.58 -22.88
N ARG A 130 -1.90 -16.73 -23.42
CA ARG A 130 -3.14 -16.75 -22.64
C ARG A 130 -3.23 -17.95 -21.68
N ARG A 131 -2.58 -19.08 -21.98
CA ARG A 131 -2.57 -20.27 -21.13
C ARG A 131 -1.73 -20.02 -19.87
N LEU A 132 -0.57 -19.40 -20.02
CA LEU A 132 0.29 -19.05 -18.89
C LEU A 132 -0.38 -18.04 -17.95
N SER A 133 -1.09 -17.04 -18.49
CA SER A 133 -1.85 -16.08 -17.68
C SER A 133 -2.93 -16.75 -16.84
N LEU A 134 -3.64 -17.73 -17.41
CA LEU A 134 -4.67 -18.49 -16.68
C LEU A 134 -4.05 -19.33 -15.56
N VAL A 135 -2.94 -20.02 -15.80
CA VAL A 135 -2.23 -20.80 -14.76
C VAL A 135 -1.78 -19.89 -13.62
N MET A 136 -1.23 -18.72 -13.93
CA MET A 136 -0.82 -17.73 -12.91
C MET A 136 -2.01 -17.21 -12.10
N PHE A 137 -3.15 -16.95 -12.74
CA PHE A 137 -4.36 -16.54 -12.04
C PHE A 137 -4.86 -17.63 -11.09
N VAL A 138 -4.93 -18.88 -11.55
CA VAL A 138 -5.33 -20.03 -10.72
C VAL A 138 -4.38 -20.18 -9.53
N TRP A 139 -3.07 -20.07 -9.77
CA TRP A 139 -2.07 -20.13 -8.71
C TRP A 139 -2.26 -19.03 -7.67
N PHE A 140 -2.50 -17.78 -8.11
CA PHE A 140 -2.80 -16.67 -7.20
C PHE A 140 -4.02 -16.97 -6.32
N VAL A 141 -5.13 -17.45 -6.91
CA VAL A 141 -6.34 -17.80 -6.16
C VAL A 141 -6.07 -18.88 -5.13
N ILE A 142 -5.36 -19.95 -5.50
CA ILE A 142 -5.00 -21.04 -4.58
C ILE A 142 -4.14 -20.50 -3.43
N PHE A 143 -3.13 -19.69 -3.74
CA PHE A 143 -2.26 -19.10 -2.74
C PHE A 143 -3.04 -18.20 -1.75
N THR A 144 -3.94 -17.35 -2.25
CA THR A 144 -4.80 -16.51 -1.41
C THR A 144 -5.72 -17.34 -0.51
N LEU A 145 -6.29 -18.44 -1.03
CA LEU A 145 -7.14 -19.33 -0.24
C LEU A 145 -6.38 -20.01 0.89
N ILE A 146 -5.16 -20.48 0.61
CA ILE A 146 -4.28 -21.09 1.62
C ILE A 146 -3.93 -20.05 2.69
N GLN A 147 -3.54 -18.84 2.29
CA GLN A 147 -3.26 -17.74 3.21
C GLN A 147 -4.47 -17.41 4.10
N TYR A 148 -5.66 -17.31 3.52
CA TYR A 148 -6.89 -17.08 4.27
C TYR A 148 -7.16 -18.19 5.29
N PHE A 149 -6.96 -19.46 4.90
CA PHE A 149 -7.13 -20.59 5.82
C PHE A 149 -6.13 -20.55 6.97
N LEU A 150 -4.86 -20.27 6.69
CA LEU A 150 -3.81 -20.12 7.72
C LEU A 150 -4.10 -18.95 8.65
N TYR A 151 -4.51 -17.80 8.12
CA TYR A 151 -4.91 -16.64 8.91
C TYR A 151 -6.06 -17.00 9.86
N LYS A 152 -7.11 -17.65 9.34
CA LYS A 152 -8.26 -18.09 10.15
C LYS A 152 -7.85 -19.09 11.23
N TRP A 153 -6.88 -19.95 10.95
CA TRP A 153 -6.36 -20.91 11.92
C TRP A 153 -5.53 -20.24 13.02
N ASN A 154 -4.77 -19.19 12.70
CA ASN A 154 -3.96 -18.43 13.66
C ASN A 154 -4.77 -17.43 14.51
N TYR A 155 -5.84 -16.88 13.95
CA TYR A 155 -6.72 -15.90 14.62
C TYR A 155 -7.12 -16.22 16.08
N PRO A 156 -7.57 -17.44 16.44
CA PRO A 156 -7.94 -17.76 17.82
C PRO A 156 -6.77 -17.70 18.82
N TYR A 157 -5.52 -17.81 18.36
CA TYR A 157 -4.35 -17.74 19.23
C TYR A 157 -4.00 -16.28 19.57
N GLU A 158 -4.16 -15.36 18.63
CA GLU A 158 -3.93 -13.92 18.82
C GLU A 158 -4.92 -13.30 19.82
N ILE A 159 -6.19 -13.73 19.79
CA ILE A 159 -7.19 -13.24 20.76
C ILE A 159 -6.81 -13.65 22.19
N ARG A 160 -6.42 -14.90 22.40
CA ARG A 160 -6.03 -15.40 23.73
C ARG A 160 -4.80 -14.69 24.29
N ALA A 161 -3.85 -14.34 23.42
CA ALA A 161 -2.68 -13.54 23.80
C ALA A 161 -3.10 -12.11 24.23
N ASN A 162 -3.93 -11.43 23.42
CA ASN A 162 -4.41 -10.09 23.73
C ASN A 162 -5.27 -10.02 25.01
N GLU A 163 -6.06 -11.06 25.29
CA GLU A 163 -6.85 -11.17 26.53
C GLU A 163 -5.98 -11.37 27.78
N GLN A 164 -4.81 -12.00 27.63
CA GLN A 164 -3.84 -12.14 28.72
C GLN A 164 -3.12 -10.83 28.97
N ASP A 165 -2.64 -10.15 27.92
CA ASP A 165 -1.96 -8.85 28.04
C ASP A 165 -2.86 -7.77 28.62
N SER A 166 -4.15 -7.76 28.29
CA SER A 166 -5.12 -6.82 28.87
C SER A 166 -5.41 -7.06 30.37
N LYS A 167 -4.95 -8.16 30.97
CA LYS A 167 -5.06 -8.42 32.42
C LYS A 167 -3.82 -7.97 33.20
N ILE A 168 -2.71 -7.70 32.52
CA ILE A 168 -1.42 -7.33 33.12
C ILE A 168 -1.19 -5.80 33.03
N SER A 169 -1.92 -5.11 32.14
CA SER A 169 -1.93 -3.65 32.00
C SER A 169 -3.17 -3.00 32.59
#